data_AF-A0A316NPU0-F1
#
_entry.id   AF-A0A316NPU0-F1
#
_cell.length_a   1.000
_cell.length_b   1.000
_cell.length_c   1.000
_cell.angle_alpha   90.00
_cell.angle_beta   90.00
_cell.angle_gamma   90.00
#
_symmetry.space_group_name_H-M   'P 1'
#
loop_
_entity.id
_entity.type
_entity.pdbx_description
1 polymer ?
#
loop_
_entity_poly.entity_id
_entity_poly.type
_entity_poly.pdbx_seq_one_letter_code
_entity_poly.pdbx_strand_id
1 'polypeptide(L)'
;MAIDARTEEFQHLELFDKFALFTNARIDRTTVPKGWYCYDFRGTGDDPGELRFIEESVVVNHSGSILMPEKLELPASGQLDAWDEFGFLDECDMTLREFCEVHDLPYPAEEEEFHIRPARPDEAGLFYAQHSNEPPVGRVTFVGDDAQEFTDAEAFLKCIREELPYFPTTGFRCEVLTDDPAVRKQVDDIFYDFFGEENPHQIEDYQNEPKQDMTFGGV
;
A
#
# COMPACT_ATOMS: atom_id res chain seq x y z
N MET A 1 -23.06 -7.28 -29.90
CA MET A 1 -22.52 -6.71 -28.65
C MET A 1 -21.04 -7.05 -28.64
N ALA A 2 -20.18 -6.09 -28.30
CA ALA A 2 -18.75 -6.35 -28.16
C ALA A 2 -18.43 -6.63 -26.69
N ILE A 3 -17.46 -7.49 -26.43
CA ILE A 3 -17.06 -7.95 -25.10
C ILE A 3 -15.69 -7.38 -24.75
N ASP A 4 -15.39 -7.27 -23.46
CA ASP A 4 -14.13 -6.69 -22.97
C ASP A 4 -12.97 -7.68 -23.12
N ALA A 5 -11.84 -7.22 -23.66
CA ALA A 5 -10.66 -8.04 -23.90
C ALA A 5 -9.94 -8.52 -22.62
N ARG A 6 -10.21 -7.90 -21.46
CA ARG A 6 -9.48 -8.11 -20.21
C ARG A 6 -10.25 -8.84 -19.15
N THR A 7 -11.58 -8.72 -19.13
CA THR A 7 -12.42 -9.27 -18.05
C THR A 7 -13.15 -10.54 -18.42
N GLU A 8 -13.23 -10.86 -19.71
CA GLU A 8 -13.97 -12.01 -20.22
C GLU A 8 -13.10 -13.27 -20.26
N GLU A 9 -13.78 -14.41 -20.37
CA GLU A 9 -13.16 -15.71 -20.55
C GLU A 9 -13.17 -16.08 -22.04
N PHE A 10 -12.08 -16.71 -22.48
CA PHE A 10 -11.84 -17.05 -23.88
C PHE A 10 -11.40 -18.50 -23.98
N GLN A 11 -11.67 -19.11 -25.13
CA GLN A 11 -11.14 -20.43 -25.47
C GLN A 11 -9.68 -20.32 -25.84
N HIS A 12 -8.87 -21.28 -25.41
CA HIS A 12 -7.46 -21.33 -25.78
C HIS A 12 -7.30 -21.92 -27.19
N LEU A 13 -6.61 -21.19 -28.05
CA LEU A 13 -6.44 -21.50 -29.47
C LEU A 13 -4.94 -21.48 -29.82
N GLU A 14 -4.46 -22.52 -30.47
CA GLU A 14 -3.21 -22.51 -31.22
C GLU A 14 -3.51 -22.11 -32.67
N LEU A 15 -2.71 -21.18 -33.23
CA LEU A 15 -2.89 -20.60 -34.55
C LEU A 15 -1.51 -20.29 -35.15
N PHE A 16 -1.15 -20.91 -36.29
CA PHE A 16 0.16 -20.77 -36.94
C PHE A 16 1.35 -20.97 -35.97
N ASP A 17 1.32 -22.04 -35.16
CA ASP A 17 2.31 -22.34 -34.11
C ASP A 17 2.41 -21.26 -33.01
N LYS A 18 1.40 -20.39 -32.87
CA LYS A 18 1.30 -19.35 -31.84
C LYS A 18 0.05 -19.52 -31.00
N PHE A 19 0.10 -19.04 -29.76
CA PHE A 19 -1.06 -19.11 -28.87
C PHE A 19 -1.89 -17.83 -28.93
N ALA A 20 -3.21 -18.01 -28.88
CA ALA A 20 -4.21 -16.97 -28.95
C ALA A 20 -5.42 -17.31 -28.06
N LEU A 21 -6.18 -16.28 -27.73
CA LEU A 21 -7.47 -16.39 -27.09
C LEU A 21 -8.57 -16.21 -28.14
N PHE A 22 -9.56 -17.09 -28.14
CA PHE A 22 -10.67 -17.09 -29.09
C PHE A 22 -12.01 -16.86 -28.40
N THR A 23 -12.89 -16.13 -29.07
CA THR A 23 -14.31 -16.03 -28.70
C THR A 23 -15.19 -15.97 -29.95
N ASN A 24 -16.41 -16.50 -29.85
CA ASN A 24 -17.43 -16.34 -30.88
C ASN A 24 -17.99 -14.90 -30.90
N ALA A 25 -17.81 -14.13 -29.82
CA ALA A 25 -18.26 -12.75 -29.73
C ALA A 25 -17.26 -11.80 -30.39
N ARG A 26 -17.67 -10.55 -30.59
CA ARG A 26 -16.74 -9.50 -31.02
C ARG A 26 -16.03 -8.93 -29.81
N ILE A 27 -14.74 -8.66 -29.94
CA ILE A 27 -13.97 -7.97 -28.89
C ILE A 27 -14.05 -6.45 -29.10
N ASP A 28 -14.26 -5.70 -28.02
CA ASP A 28 -14.16 -4.24 -28.02
C ASP A 28 -12.70 -3.82 -28.19
N ARG A 29 -12.36 -3.28 -29.36
CA ARG A 29 -10.99 -2.90 -29.72
C ARG A 29 -10.44 -1.78 -28.85
N THR A 30 -11.27 -1.02 -28.14
CA THR A 30 -10.82 0.01 -27.19
C THR A 30 -10.28 -0.58 -25.89
N THR A 31 -10.65 -1.82 -25.56
CA THR A 31 -10.22 -2.53 -24.34
C THR A 31 -8.96 -3.38 -24.56
N VAL A 32 -8.56 -3.58 -25.83
CA VAL A 32 -7.37 -4.37 -26.20
C VAL A 32 -6.12 -3.70 -25.61
N PRO A 33 -5.32 -4.42 -24.81
CA PRO A 33 -4.13 -3.84 -24.19
C PRO A 33 -3.06 -3.42 -25.21
N LYS A 34 -2.22 -2.45 -24.82
CA LYS A 34 -1.06 -2.07 -25.64
C LYS A 34 -0.13 -3.27 -25.82
N GLY A 35 0.38 -3.45 -27.03
CA GLY A 35 1.24 -4.59 -27.38
C GLY A 35 0.47 -5.89 -27.70
N TRP A 36 -0.85 -5.87 -27.59
CA TRP A 36 -1.72 -6.98 -28.00
C TRP A 36 -2.43 -6.66 -29.31
N TYR A 37 -2.77 -7.71 -30.04
CA TYR A 37 -3.38 -7.64 -31.36
C TYR A 37 -4.68 -8.41 -31.35
N CYS A 38 -5.68 -7.83 -32.00
CA CYS A 38 -6.98 -8.46 -32.14
C CYS A 38 -7.32 -8.56 -33.62
N TYR A 39 -7.87 -9.71 -34.03
CA TYR A 39 -8.28 -9.99 -35.39
C TYR A 39 -9.64 -10.69 -35.37
N ASP A 40 -10.33 -10.69 -36.50
CA ASP A 40 -11.62 -11.34 -36.65
C ASP A 40 -11.49 -12.51 -37.63
N PHE A 41 -12.11 -13.64 -37.29
CA PHE A 41 -12.40 -14.70 -38.23
C PHE A 41 -13.60 -14.34 -39.09
N ARG A 42 -13.49 -14.72 -40.36
CA ARG A 42 -14.51 -14.58 -41.38
C ARG A 42 -14.83 -15.94 -41.99
N GLY A 43 -16.12 -16.26 -42.00
CA GLY A 43 -16.68 -17.38 -42.74
C GLY A 43 -16.91 -17.08 -44.21
N THR A 44 -17.14 -18.14 -44.97
CA THR A 44 -17.42 -18.06 -46.40
C THR A 44 -18.87 -17.63 -46.67
N GLY A 45 -19.21 -17.40 -47.94
CA GLY A 45 -20.61 -17.12 -48.31
C GLY A 45 -21.54 -18.32 -48.10
N ASP A 46 -20.97 -19.53 -48.19
CA ASP A 46 -21.70 -20.79 -48.04
C ASP A 46 -21.78 -21.24 -46.58
N ASP A 47 -20.76 -20.94 -45.77
CA ASP A 47 -20.77 -21.13 -44.31
C ASP A 47 -20.23 -19.88 -43.58
N PRO A 48 -21.12 -18.96 -43.16
CA PRO A 48 -20.73 -17.76 -42.44
C PRO A 48 -20.12 -18.01 -41.05
N GLY A 49 -20.30 -19.21 -40.48
CA GLY A 49 -19.77 -19.59 -39.17
C GLY A 49 -18.39 -20.25 -39.24
N GLU A 50 -17.89 -20.53 -40.44
CA GLU A 50 -16.59 -21.16 -40.67
C GLU A 50 -15.45 -20.24 -40.20
N LEU A 51 -14.45 -20.81 -39.52
CA LEU A 51 -13.22 -20.11 -39.15
C LEU A 51 -12.22 -20.21 -40.32
N ARG A 52 -12.48 -19.48 -41.41
CA ARG A 52 -11.71 -19.61 -42.66
C ARG A 52 -10.62 -18.56 -42.81
N PHE A 53 -11.01 -17.29 -42.83
CA PHE A 53 -10.09 -16.17 -43.09
C PHE A 53 -9.92 -15.32 -41.84
N ILE A 54 -8.72 -14.82 -41.62
CA ILE A 54 -8.41 -13.84 -40.58
C ILE A 54 -8.20 -12.48 -41.24
N GLU A 55 -8.91 -11.47 -40.73
CA GLU A 55 -8.80 -10.07 -41.13
C GLU A 55 -8.63 -9.17 -39.90
N GLU A 56 -8.15 -7.93 -40.07
CA GLU A 56 -8.07 -6.97 -38.95
C GLU A 56 -9.44 -6.71 -38.32
N SER A 57 -10.49 -6.60 -39.15
CA SER A 57 -11.87 -6.35 -38.71
C SER A 57 -12.87 -6.81 -39.78
N VAL A 58 -13.83 -7.62 -39.39
CA VAL A 58 -14.79 -8.25 -40.32
C VAL A 58 -16.19 -7.67 -40.08
N VAL A 59 -16.77 -7.02 -41.09
CA VAL A 59 -18.12 -6.44 -41.00
C VAL A 59 -19.21 -7.48 -41.32
N VAL A 60 -18.97 -8.34 -42.31
CA VAL A 60 -19.94 -9.33 -42.82
C VAL A 60 -19.35 -10.73 -42.72
N ASN A 61 -20.16 -11.69 -42.28
CA ASN A 61 -19.75 -13.09 -42.01
C ASN A 61 -18.68 -13.21 -40.93
N HIS A 62 -18.80 -12.43 -39.85
CA HIS A 62 -17.96 -12.63 -38.66
C HIS A 62 -18.30 -13.97 -38.02
N SER A 63 -17.28 -14.79 -37.80
CA SER A 63 -17.39 -16.12 -37.20
C SER A 63 -16.68 -16.23 -35.85
N GLY A 64 -15.82 -15.27 -35.50
CA GLY A 64 -15.17 -15.19 -34.19
C GLY A 64 -14.15 -14.08 -34.13
N SER A 65 -13.61 -13.81 -32.95
CA SER A 65 -12.52 -12.87 -32.75
C SER A 65 -11.39 -13.55 -31.98
N ILE A 66 -10.15 -13.19 -32.34
CA ILE A 66 -8.95 -13.65 -31.66
C ILE A 66 -8.22 -12.48 -31.01
N LEU A 67 -7.60 -12.75 -29.87
CA LEU A 67 -6.74 -11.84 -29.14
C LEU A 67 -5.39 -12.56 -28.93
N MET A 68 -4.30 -11.93 -29.35
CA MET A 68 -2.98 -12.57 -29.29
C MET A 68 -1.86 -11.55 -29.01
N PRO A 69 -0.78 -11.99 -28.32
CA PRO A 69 0.34 -11.11 -27.98
C PRO A 69 1.26 -10.84 -29.17
N GLU A 70 1.23 -11.70 -30.20
CA GLU A 70 2.07 -11.59 -31.38
C GLU A 70 1.30 -11.06 -32.59
N LYS A 71 1.92 -10.15 -33.34
CA LYS A 71 1.31 -9.63 -34.56
C LYS A 71 1.27 -10.70 -35.65
N LEU A 72 0.14 -10.82 -36.36
CA LEU A 72 0.05 -11.59 -37.59
C LEU A 72 0.52 -10.77 -38.79
N GLU A 73 1.28 -11.43 -39.66
CA GLU A 73 1.71 -10.87 -40.95
C GLU A 73 0.61 -11.10 -41.98
N LEU A 74 -0.31 -10.13 -42.09
CA LEU A 74 -1.40 -10.20 -43.07
C LEU A 74 -0.88 -9.94 -44.49
N PRO A 75 -1.36 -10.68 -45.50
CA PRO A 75 -1.02 -10.43 -46.90
C PRO A 75 -1.60 -9.09 -47.39
N ALA A 76 -1.15 -8.60 -48.54
CA ALA A 76 -1.63 -7.34 -49.12
C ALA A 76 -3.14 -7.33 -49.42
N SER A 77 -3.79 -8.50 -49.53
CA SER A 77 -5.24 -8.64 -49.63
C SER A 77 -5.98 -8.29 -48.33
N GLY A 78 -5.29 -8.28 -47.18
CA GLY A 78 -5.87 -8.12 -45.85
C GLY A 78 -6.56 -9.37 -45.30
N GLN A 79 -6.59 -10.46 -46.09
CA GLN A 79 -7.23 -11.74 -45.74
C GLN A 79 -6.17 -12.83 -45.68
N LEU A 80 -5.91 -13.33 -44.47
CA LEU A 80 -5.04 -14.47 -44.22
C LEU A 80 -5.88 -15.74 -44.16
N ASP A 81 -5.57 -16.74 -45.00
CA ASP A 81 -6.25 -18.04 -44.95
C ASP A 81 -5.68 -18.85 -43.78
N ALA A 82 -6.54 -19.23 -42.83
CA ALA A 82 -6.18 -19.95 -41.62
C ALA A 82 -6.71 -21.40 -41.64
N TRP A 83 -7.15 -21.88 -42.82
CA TRP A 83 -7.64 -23.23 -42.95
C TRP A 83 -6.59 -24.28 -42.56
N ASP A 84 -6.95 -25.15 -41.62
CA ASP A 84 -6.10 -26.22 -41.09
C ASP A 84 -4.84 -25.72 -40.35
N GLU A 85 -4.79 -24.41 -40.03
CA GLU A 85 -3.67 -23.74 -39.36
C GLU A 85 -4.01 -23.36 -37.91
N PHE A 86 -5.09 -23.92 -37.35
CA PHE A 86 -5.50 -23.68 -35.98
C PHE A 86 -6.00 -24.95 -35.27
N GLY A 87 -5.88 -24.96 -33.94
CA GLY A 87 -6.37 -26.03 -33.08
C GLY A 87 -6.82 -25.50 -31.72
N PHE A 88 -8.03 -25.87 -31.30
CA PHE A 88 -8.50 -25.57 -29.95
C PHE A 88 -7.81 -26.49 -28.95
N LEU A 89 -7.27 -25.91 -27.89
CA LEU A 89 -6.63 -26.65 -26.81
C LEU A 89 -7.70 -27.04 -25.79
N ASP A 90 -7.70 -28.29 -25.30
CA ASP A 90 -8.68 -28.84 -24.33
C ASP A 90 -8.41 -28.34 -22.89
N GLU A 91 -8.02 -27.08 -22.80
CA GLU A 91 -7.82 -26.33 -21.57
C GLU A 91 -9.10 -25.52 -21.36
N CYS A 92 -9.65 -25.53 -20.15
CA CYS A 92 -10.87 -24.78 -19.84
C CYS A 92 -10.76 -23.31 -20.29
N ASP A 93 -11.90 -22.66 -20.50
CA ASP A 93 -11.95 -21.22 -20.80
C ASP A 93 -11.08 -20.45 -19.79
N MET A 94 -10.31 -19.49 -20.29
CA MET A 94 -9.32 -18.76 -19.52
C MET A 94 -9.38 -17.26 -19.79
N THR A 95 -9.01 -16.49 -18.78
CA THR A 95 -8.90 -15.04 -18.85
C THR A 95 -7.58 -14.62 -19.51
N LEU A 96 -7.49 -13.36 -19.97
CA LEU A 96 -6.24 -12.77 -20.45
C LEU A 96 -5.10 -12.90 -19.42
N ARG A 97 -5.42 -12.81 -18.12
CA ARG A 97 -4.45 -12.94 -17.04
C ARG A 97 -3.88 -14.36 -16.97
N GLU A 98 -4.74 -15.36 -16.93
CA GLU A 98 -4.34 -16.76 -16.89
C GLU A 98 -3.54 -17.15 -18.13
N PHE A 99 -3.95 -16.68 -19.31
CA PHE A 99 -3.17 -16.87 -20.53
C PHE A 99 -1.75 -16.30 -20.41
N CYS A 100 -1.60 -15.10 -19.84
CA CYS A 100 -0.26 -14.54 -19.62
C CYS A 100 0.58 -15.38 -18.65
N GLU A 101 -0.05 -15.91 -17.61
CA GLU A 101 0.64 -16.77 -16.62
C GLU A 101 1.06 -18.12 -17.21
N VAL A 102 0.21 -18.75 -18.02
CA VAL A 102 0.50 -20.05 -18.68
C VAL A 102 1.64 -19.93 -19.69
N HIS A 103 1.74 -18.80 -20.40
CA HIS A 103 2.72 -18.58 -21.45
C HIS A 103 3.94 -17.74 -21.01
N ASP A 104 4.11 -17.51 -19.71
CA ASP A 104 5.20 -16.69 -19.14
C ASP A 104 5.30 -15.28 -19.76
N LEU A 105 4.15 -14.68 -20.11
CA LEU A 105 4.07 -13.36 -20.72
C LEU A 105 3.83 -12.28 -19.66
N PRO A 106 4.40 -11.07 -19.83
CA PRO A 106 4.08 -9.95 -18.96
C PRO A 106 2.61 -9.53 -19.16
N TYR A 107 1.82 -9.58 -18.08
CA TYR A 107 0.45 -9.08 -18.13
C TYR A 107 0.43 -7.59 -18.49
N PRO A 108 -0.36 -7.17 -19.50
CA PRO A 108 -0.40 -5.79 -19.95
C PRO A 108 -1.29 -4.94 -19.03
N ALA A 109 -0.88 -4.82 -17.76
CA ALA A 109 -1.50 -3.88 -16.83
C ALA A 109 -1.40 -2.47 -17.42
N GLU A 110 -2.40 -1.64 -17.17
CA GLU A 110 -2.24 -0.22 -17.41
C GLU A 110 -1.00 0.24 -16.63
N GLU A 111 -0.24 1.19 -17.18
CA GLU A 111 0.71 1.93 -16.37
C GLU A 111 -0.13 2.57 -15.26
N GLU A 112 -0.21 1.91 -14.10
CA GLU A 112 -0.77 2.52 -12.91
C GLU A 112 0.10 3.74 -12.70
N GLU A 113 -0.42 4.89 -13.09
CA GLU A 113 0.23 6.17 -12.87
C GLU A 113 0.20 6.33 -11.35
N PHE A 114 1.24 5.83 -10.69
CA PHE A 114 1.38 5.92 -9.25
C PHE A 114 1.52 7.40 -8.92
N HIS A 115 0.41 8.02 -8.58
CA HIS A 115 0.37 9.39 -8.11
C HIS A 115 0.96 9.39 -6.70
N ILE A 116 2.29 9.58 -6.61
CA ILE A 116 2.97 9.74 -5.33
C ILE A 116 2.36 10.96 -4.65
N ARG A 117 1.56 10.69 -3.60
CA ARG A 117 0.98 11.69 -2.72
C ARG A 117 1.49 11.45 -1.30
N PRO A 118 1.65 12.51 -0.49
CA PRO A 118 1.81 12.32 0.95
C PRO A 118 0.70 11.42 1.47
N ALA A 119 1.05 10.47 2.34
CA ALA A 119 0.06 9.60 3.00
C ALA A 119 -0.97 10.47 3.73
N ARG A 120 -2.25 10.12 3.60
CA ARG A 120 -3.30 10.80 4.39
C ARG A 120 -3.12 10.47 5.88
N PRO A 121 -3.50 11.35 6.81
CA PRO A 121 -3.38 11.09 8.26
C PRO A 121 -3.99 9.75 8.71
N ASP A 122 -5.13 9.40 8.11
CA ASP A 122 -5.90 8.17 8.28
C ASP A 122 -5.24 6.93 7.65
N GLU A 123 -4.36 7.10 6.67
CA GLU A 123 -3.55 6.04 6.05
C GLU A 123 -2.16 5.90 6.71
N ALA A 124 -1.73 6.93 7.45
CA ALA A 124 -0.41 7.03 8.09
C ALA A 124 -0.36 6.45 9.51
N GLY A 125 -1.44 5.81 9.99
CA GLY A 125 -1.57 5.33 11.37
C GLY A 125 -0.47 4.38 11.86
N LEU A 126 0.29 3.75 10.96
CA LEU A 126 1.45 2.91 11.29
C LEU A 126 2.81 3.63 11.20
N PHE A 127 2.91 4.75 10.47
CA PHE A 127 4.19 5.42 10.23
C PHE A 127 4.56 6.44 11.31
N TYR A 128 3.59 6.89 12.10
CA TYR A 128 3.82 7.82 13.23
C TYR A 128 4.04 7.14 14.58
N ALA A 129 4.08 5.79 14.65
CA ALA A 129 4.50 5.09 15.86
C ALA A 129 6.04 5.04 16.00
N GLN A 130 6.75 6.09 15.57
CA GLN A 130 8.11 6.29 16.01
C GLN A 130 8.04 6.73 17.47
N HIS A 131 8.21 5.78 18.39
CA HIS A 131 8.72 6.13 19.71
C HIS A 131 10.00 6.91 19.48
N SER A 132 10.01 8.19 19.85
CA SER A 132 11.21 9.03 19.78
C SER A 132 12.36 8.27 20.46
N ASN A 133 13.45 8.03 19.74
CA ASN A 133 14.68 7.43 20.28
C ASN A 133 15.41 8.36 21.27
N GLU A 134 14.82 9.50 21.61
CA GLU A 134 15.38 10.43 22.58
C GLU A 134 15.14 9.87 23.99
N PRO A 135 16.17 9.87 24.85
CA PRO A 135 15.99 9.44 26.23
C PRO A 135 14.93 10.32 26.90
N PRO A 136 13.98 9.75 27.66
CA PRO A 136 12.98 10.53 28.35
C PRO A 136 13.62 11.47 29.35
N VAL A 137 13.06 12.67 29.46
CA VAL A 137 13.44 13.70 30.43
C VAL A 137 12.95 13.35 31.83
N GLY A 138 11.77 12.71 31.92
CA GLY A 138 11.20 12.24 33.18
C GLY A 138 9.98 11.35 32.95
N ARG A 139 9.57 10.67 34.02
CA ARG A 139 8.43 9.75 34.04
C ARG A 139 7.48 10.14 35.16
N VAL A 140 6.18 10.12 34.89
CA VAL A 140 5.11 10.32 35.86
C VAL A 140 4.32 9.02 35.96
N THR A 141 3.94 8.63 37.18
CA THR A 141 3.10 7.45 37.43
C THR A 141 1.91 7.84 38.29
N PHE A 142 0.74 7.26 37.99
CA PHE A 142 -0.51 7.47 38.73
C PHE A 142 -1.01 6.18 39.37
N VAL A 143 -2.07 6.27 40.20
CA VAL A 143 -2.78 5.08 40.71
C VAL A 143 -3.32 4.25 39.53
N GLY A 144 -2.84 3.01 39.42
CA GLY A 144 -3.20 2.10 38.33
C GLY A 144 -2.01 1.54 37.54
N ASP A 145 -0.77 1.87 37.92
CA ASP A 145 0.47 1.51 37.21
C ASP A 145 0.59 2.12 35.79
N ASP A 146 -0.27 3.09 35.46
CA ASP A 146 -0.14 3.88 34.24
C ASP A 146 1.05 4.84 34.40
N ALA A 147 2.12 4.56 33.64
CA ALA A 147 3.31 5.38 33.55
C ALA A 147 3.32 6.17 32.24
N GLN A 148 3.52 7.49 32.36
CA GLN A 148 3.69 8.39 31.24
C GLN A 148 5.14 8.93 31.22
N GLU A 149 5.86 8.64 30.15
CA GLU A 149 7.20 9.16 29.91
C GLU A 149 7.14 10.43 29.05
N PHE A 150 7.96 11.41 29.39
CA PHE A 150 8.03 12.70 28.71
C PHE A 150 9.42 12.86 28.10
N THR A 151 9.50 13.14 26.80
CA THR A 151 10.74 13.53 26.12
C THR A 151 10.94 15.05 26.11
N ASP A 152 9.85 15.81 26.30
CA ASP A 152 9.87 17.28 26.36
C ASP A 152 9.91 17.77 27.81
N ALA A 153 10.91 18.59 28.14
CA ALA A 153 11.14 19.10 29.49
C ALA A 153 10.04 20.06 29.97
N GLU A 154 9.51 20.92 29.08
CA GLU A 154 8.46 21.87 29.46
C GLU A 154 7.14 21.15 29.74
N ALA A 155 6.80 20.15 28.94
CA ALA A 155 5.63 19.30 29.13
C ALA A 155 5.72 18.52 30.45
N PHE A 156 6.90 17.97 30.78
CA PHE A 156 7.13 17.28 32.04
C PHE A 156 6.94 18.21 33.25
N LEU A 157 7.58 19.38 33.25
CA LEU A 157 7.46 20.37 34.32
C LEU A 157 6.03 20.88 34.47
N LYS A 158 5.32 21.08 33.36
CA LYS A 158 3.91 21.48 33.37
C LYS A 158 3.04 20.40 34.00
N CYS A 159 3.23 19.14 33.63
CA CYS A 159 2.49 18.02 34.21
C CYS A 159 2.69 17.94 35.73
N ILE A 160 3.93 18.08 36.22
CA ILE A 160 4.21 18.13 37.66
C ILE A 160 3.42 19.26 38.33
N ARG A 161 3.43 20.48 37.78
CA ARG A 161 2.71 21.63 38.38
C ARG A 161 1.19 21.42 38.45
N GLU A 162 0.62 20.76 37.46
CA GLU A 162 -0.82 20.53 37.38
C GLU A 162 -1.27 19.38 38.30
N GLU A 163 -0.48 18.32 38.40
CA GLU A 163 -0.83 17.09 39.14
C GLU A 163 -0.36 17.08 40.60
N LEU A 164 0.74 17.77 40.91
CA LEU A 164 1.29 17.83 42.27
C LEU A 164 0.25 18.28 43.31
N PRO A 165 -0.62 19.28 43.09
CA PRO A 165 -1.67 19.63 44.06
C PRO A 165 -2.66 18.50 44.37
N TYR A 166 -2.82 17.54 43.46
CA TYR A 166 -3.76 16.42 43.59
C TYR A 166 -3.08 15.11 44.01
N PHE A 167 -1.77 15.12 44.29
CA PHE A 167 -0.99 13.95 44.67
C PHE A 167 -1.62 13.05 45.76
N PRO A 168 -2.34 13.56 46.79
CA PRO A 168 -2.94 12.70 47.81
C PRO A 168 -4.09 11.85 47.29
N THR A 169 -4.71 12.27 46.20
CA THR A 169 -5.87 11.61 45.58
C THR A 169 -5.51 10.81 44.33
N THR A 170 -4.48 11.23 43.59
CA THR A 170 -4.05 10.61 42.32
C THR A 170 -2.90 9.62 42.49
N GLY A 171 -2.26 9.58 43.67
CA GLY A 171 -1.05 8.80 43.95
C GLY A 171 0.09 9.15 43.00
N PHE A 172 0.13 10.40 42.55
CA PHE A 172 1.13 10.95 41.65
C PHE A 172 2.54 10.67 42.17
N ARG A 173 3.38 10.13 41.28
CA ARG A 173 4.81 9.94 41.46
C ARG A 173 5.53 10.49 40.24
N CYS A 174 6.65 11.16 40.45
CA CYS A 174 7.52 11.57 39.34
C CYS A 174 8.95 11.12 39.58
N GLU A 175 9.61 10.76 38.49
CA GLU A 175 11.02 10.37 38.43
C GLU A 175 11.70 11.24 37.36
N VAL A 176 12.76 11.94 37.74
CA VAL A 176 13.55 12.74 36.82
C VAL A 176 14.63 11.85 36.19
N LEU A 177 14.57 11.66 34.87
CA LEU A 177 15.48 10.75 34.15
C LEU A 177 16.60 11.49 33.41
N THR A 178 16.45 12.80 33.21
CA THR A 178 17.47 13.65 32.57
C THR A 178 18.65 13.97 33.49
N ASP A 179 19.82 14.17 32.88
CA ASP A 179 21.03 14.72 33.50
C ASP A 179 21.13 16.25 33.39
N ASP A 180 20.10 16.91 32.84
CA ASP A 180 20.05 18.38 32.74
C ASP A 180 19.84 19.03 34.12
N PRO A 181 20.83 19.78 34.66
CA PRO A 181 20.72 20.42 35.96
C PRO A 181 19.63 21.50 36.00
N ALA A 182 19.29 22.12 34.88
CA ALA A 182 18.23 23.13 34.82
C ALA A 182 16.84 22.51 34.98
N VAL A 183 16.63 21.30 34.47
CA VAL A 183 15.36 20.56 34.65
C VAL A 183 15.27 20.06 36.09
N ARG A 184 16.34 19.44 36.61
CA ARG A 184 16.39 18.96 38.01
C ARG A 184 16.09 20.06 39.02
N LYS A 185 16.76 21.21 38.88
CA LYS A 185 16.51 22.36 39.75
C LYS A 185 15.06 22.84 39.65
N GLN A 186 14.49 22.92 38.45
CA GLN A 186 13.10 23.37 38.28
C GLN A 186 12.08 22.41 38.89
N VAL A 187 12.33 21.10 38.83
CA VAL A 187 11.50 20.10 39.52
C VAL A 187 11.55 20.36 41.02
N ASP A 188 12.74 20.49 41.60
CA ASP A 188 12.90 20.75 43.03
C ASP A 188 12.29 22.09 43.43
N ASP A 189 12.48 23.16 42.65
CA ASP A 189 11.85 24.46 42.88
C ASP A 189 10.31 24.33 42.97
N ILE A 190 9.67 23.51 42.12
CA ILE A 190 8.23 23.26 42.17
C ILE A 190 7.83 22.52 43.46
N PHE A 191 8.62 21.53 43.87
CA PHE A 191 8.35 20.79 45.11
C PHE A 191 8.54 21.66 46.36
N TYR A 192 9.64 22.38 46.47
CA TYR A 192 9.91 23.29 47.58
C TYR A 192 8.84 24.38 47.68
N ASP A 193 8.48 25.03 46.56
CA ASP A 193 7.40 26.03 46.52
C ASP A 193 6.06 25.45 46.98
N PHE A 194 5.73 24.21 46.58
CA PHE A 194 4.52 23.52 47.03
C PHE A 194 4.51 23.26 48.55
N PHE A 195 5.66 22.96 49.15
CA PHE A 195 5.79 22.80 50.61
C PHE A 195 5.98 24.14 51.36
N GLY A 196 6.01 25.27 50.65
CA GLY A 196 6.20 26.60 51.23
C GLY A 196 7.64 26.88 51.68
N GLU A 197 8.60 26.15 51.13
CA GLU A 197 10.03 26.30 51.39
C GLU A 197 10.73 26.87 50.14
N GLU A 198 11.88 27.54 50.32
CA GLU A 198 12.73 27.92 49.19
C GLU A 198 13.79 26.84 48.97
N ASN A 199 14.03 26.48 47.70
CA ASN A 199 15.05 25.51 47.34
C ASN A 199 16.44 25.97 47.80
N PRO A 200 17.11 25.25 48.73
CA PRO A 200 18.41 25.66 49.26
C PRO A 200 19.57 25.41 48.28
N HIS A 201 19.35 24.62 47.23
CA HIS A 201 20.38 24.22 46.27
C HIS A 201 20.48 25.20 45.11
N GLN A 202 21.71 25.61 44.79
CA GLN A 202 22.03 26.43 43.63
C GLN A 202 22.25 25.55 42.39
N ILE A 203 22.17 26.13 41.18
CA ILE A 203 22.35 25.38 39.93
C ILE A 203 23.69 24.64 39.85
N GLU A 204 24.72 25.14 40.53
CA GLU A 204 26.06 24.55 40.63
C GLU A 204 26.08 23.25 41.45
N ASP A 205 25.16 23.08 42.40
CA ASP A 205 25.05 21.86 43.21
C ASP A 205 24.53 20.70 42.34
N TYR A 206 23.54 20.96 41.47
CA TYR A 206 22.99 19.97 40.53
C TYR A 206 23.96 19.55 39.42
N GLN A 207 25.02 20.33 39.18
CA GLN A 207 26.08 19.99 38.22
C GLN A 207 27.11 19.02 38.80
N ASN A 208 27.27 19.00 40.12
CA ASN A 208 28.34 18.27 40.82
C ASN A 208 27.85 17.00 41.53
N GLU A 209 26.54 16.77 41.64
CA GLU A 209 25.99 15.58 42.27
C GLU A 209 25.87 14.38 41.30
N PRO A 210 26.38 13.19 41.69
CA PRO A 210 26.18 11.97 40.91
C PRO A 210 24.73 11.50 41.05
N LYS A 211 24.13 11.06 39.93
CA LYS A 211 22.80 10.45 39.76
C LYS A 211 22.16 9.97 41.07
N GLN A 212 21.40 10.85 41.73
CA GLN A 212 20.36 10.40 42.64
C GLN A 212 19.12 10.14 41.79
N ASP A 213 18.61 8.91 41.84
CA ASP A 213 17.24 8.63 41.41
C ASP A 213 16.33 9.40 42.35
N MET A 214 15.96 10.63 41.95
CA MET A 214 15.05 11.48 42.68
C MET A 214 13.63 10.96 42.47
N THR A 215 13.24 9.99 43.29
CA THR A 215 11.88 9.46 43.33
C THR A 215 11.12 10.15 44.46
N PHE A 216 10.10 10.95 44.12
CA PHE A 216 9.21 11.58 45.09
C PHE A 216 7.84 10.89 45.09
N GLY A 217 7.33 10.59 46.29
CA GLY A 217 6.01 9.99 46.52
C GLY A 217 6.07 8.64 47.22
N GLY A 218 5.88 8.64 48.55
CA GLY A 218 5.82 7.43 49.36
C GLY A 218 5.07 7.63 50.67
N VAL A 219 4.05 6.80 50.87
CA VAL A 219 3.72 6.20 52.18
C VAL A 219 3.89 4.70 52.01
#